data_AF-A0A2W2BT17-F1
#
_entry.id   AF-A0A2W2BT17-F1
#
_cell.length_a   1.000
_cell.length_b   1.000
_cell.length_c   1.000
_cell.angle_alpha   90.00
_cell.angle_beta   90.00
_cell.angle_gamma   90.00
#
_symmetry.space_group_name_H-M   'P 1'
#
loop_
_entity.id
_entity.type
_entity.pdbx_description
1 polymer ?
#
loop_
_entity_poly.entity_id
_entity_poly.type
_entity_poly.pdbx_seq_one_letter_code
_entity_poly.pdbx_strand_id
1 'polypeptide(L)'
;MKIRKLTFKKPKLFKRLNVPYRMVFIDDESLEEVASFRLTKGSVYILFSTLFVVTILITVSILLFTPMKYYIPGYADNKARRQMIQLKKNVDSLSDLVSAQQKQAMDIRKVINGEFDGKRDTAMLSPEAIQNAAMGSILPRPEDIKKGAITNTPKTSGRRHRRH
;
A
#
# COMPACT_ATOMS: atom_id res chain seq x y z
N MET A 1 -32.67 58.45 19.45
CA MET A 1 -31.65 58.14 18.43
C MET A 1 -32.33 57.40 17.28
N LYS A 2 -32.42 58.00 16.08
CA LYS A 2 -33.27 57.49 14.96
C LYS A 2 -32.37 56.79 13.93
N ILE A 3 -32.46 55.47 13.82
CA ILE A 3 -31.64 54.66 12.90
C ILE A 3 -32.16 54.85 11.48
N ARG A 4 -31.34 55.42 10.59
CA ARG A 4 -31.66 55.60 9.17
C ARG A 4 -31.60 54.24 8.47
N LYS A 5 -32.71 53.79 7.89
CA LYS A 5 -32.72 52.63 6.99
C LYS A 5 -32.02 53.01 5.69
N LEU A 6 -30.87 52.39 5.41
CA LEU A 6 -30.20 52.47 4.11
C LEU A 6 -31.00 51.66 3.09
N THR A 7 -31.88 52.34 2.35
CA THR A 7 -32.59 51.75 1.22
C THR A 7 -31.62 51.65 0.04
N PHE A 8 -31.08 50.46 -0.22
CA PHE A 8 -30.28 50.18 -1.41
C PHE A 8 -31.12 50.45 -2.67
N LYS A 9 -30.75 51.51 -3.39
CA LYS A 9 -31.41 51.93 -4.63
C LYS A 9 -31.06 50.90 -5.71
N LYS A 10 -32.00 50.00 -6.05
CA LYS A 10 -31.80 48.99 -7.11
C LYS A 10 -31.38 49.70 -8.41
N PRO A 11 -30.29 49.29 -9.08
CA PRO A 11 -29.80 50.03 -10.24
C PRO A 11 -30.79 49.94 -11.40
N LYS A 12 -30.96 51.06 -12.12
CA LYS A 12 -31.93 51.20 -13.23
C LYS A 12 -31.72 50.21 -14.38
N LEU A 13 -30.54 49.56 -14.48
CA LEU A 13 -30.27 48.53 -15.49
C LEU A 13 -31.19 47.31 -15.36
N PHE A 14 -31.49 46.85 -14.13
CA PHE A 14 -32.39 45.70 -13.93
C PHE A 14 -33.84 45.99 -14.34
N LYS A 15 -34.25 47.27 -14.40
CA LYS A 15 -35.59 47.66 -14.84
C LYS A 15 -35.80 47.46 -16.34
N ARG A 16 -34.75 47.59 -17.15
CA ARG A 16 -34.82 47.39 -18.62
C ARG A 16 -34.68 45.92 -19.04
N LEU A 17 -34.08 45.06 -18.20
CA LEU A 17 -33.92 43.63 -18.48
C LEU A 17 -35.14 42.78 -18.08
N ASN A 18 -35.98 43.29 -17.18
CA ASN A 18 -37.19 42.62 -16.71
C ASN A 18 -38.43 42.92 -17.56
N VAL A 19 -38.29 43.43 -18.80
CA VAL A 19 -39.43 43.58 -19.70
C VAL A 19 -39.95 42.17 -20.01
N PRO A 20 -41.22 41.84 -19.67
CA PRO A 20 -41.77 40.53 -19.89
C PRO A 20 -42.09 40.37 -21.39
N TYR A 21 -41.33 39.52 -22.07
CA TYR A 21 -41.70 39.05 -23.39
C TYR A 21 -42.68 37.88 -23.23
N ARG A 22 -43.78 37.90 -24.00
CA ARG A 22 -44.76 36.81 -24.06
C ARG A 22 -44.38 35.93 -25.25
N MET A 23 -43.86 34.73 -24.98
CA MET A 23 -43.85 33.67 -25.98
C MET A 23 -45.11 32.83 -25.74
N VAL A 24 -45.89 32.66 -26.80
CA VAL A 24 -47.10 31.82 -26.80
C VAL A 24 -46.78 30.61 -27.66
N PHE A 25 -46.94 29.42 -27.10
CA PHE A 25 -46.94 28.19 -27.87
C PHE A 25 -48.39 27.88 -28.25
N ILE A 26 -48.68 27.93 -29.54
CA ILE A 26 -49.97 27.62 -30.11
C ILE A 26 -49.84 26.25 -30.78
N ASP A 27 -50.84 25.39 -30.58
CA ASP A 27 -50.97 24.14 -31.31
C ASP A 27 -51.40 24.45 -32.75
N ASP A 28 -50.63 24.02 -33.76
CA ASP A 28 -50.93 24.33 -35.16
C ASP A 28 -52.22 23.65 -35.67
N GLU A 29 -52.68 22.56 -35.04
CA GLU A 29 -53.84 21.78 -35.50
C GLU A 29 -55.16 22.27 -34.88
N SER A 30 -55.13 22.67 -33.60
CA SER A 30 -56.31 23.17 -32.88
C SER A 30 -56.35 24.69 -32.69
N LEU A 31 -55.26 25.40 -32.99
CA LEU A 31 -55.07 26.83 -32.72
C LEU A 31 -55.28 27.22 -31.24
N GLU A 32 -55.27 26.26 -30.33
CA GLU A 32 -55.37 26.49 -28.90
C GLU A 32 -54.01 26.90 -28.29
N GLU A 33 -54.03 27.83 -27.34
CA GLU A 33 -52.83 28.21 -26.59
C GLU A 33 -52.47 27.09 -25.59
N VAL A 34 -51.52 26.21 -25.95
CA VAL A 34 -51.13 25.07 -25.10
C VAL A 34 -50.28 25.50 -23.90
N ALA A 35 -49.46 26.54 -24.06
CA ALA A 35 -48.69 27.11 -22.96
C ALA A 35 -48.24 28.56 -23.23
N SER A 36 -48.60 29.47 -22.33
CA SER A 36 -48.14 30.87 -22.32
C SER A 36 -47.05 31.06 -21.24
N PHE A 37 -45.77 31.04 -21.62
CA PHE A 37 -44.66 31.28 -20.68
C PHE A 37 -44.19 32.75 -20.73
N ARG A 38 -44.25 33.45 -19.58
CA ARG A 38 -43.66 34.79 -19.41
C ARG A 38 -42.15 34.69 -19.20
N LEU A 39 -41.42 34.37 -20.27
CA LEU A 39 -39.96 34.26 -20.25
C LEU A 39 -39.34 35.67 -20.21
N THR A 40 -39.08 36.17 -18.99
CA THR A 40 -38.13 37.28 -18.81
C THR A 40 -36.71 36.76 -18.96
N LYS A 41 -35.77 37.62 -19.39
CA LYS A 41 -34.33 37.27 -19.43
C LYS A 41 -33.82 36.77 -18.07
N GLY A 42 -34.43 37.24 -16.97
CA GLY A 42 -34.16 36.77 -15.61
C GLY A 42 -34.66 35.35 -15.32
N SER A 43 -35.90 35.00 -15.69
CA SER A 43 -36.43 33.64 -15.51
C SER A 43 -35.64 32.61 -16.30
N VAL A 44 -35.24 32.92 -17.53
CA VAL A 44 -34.35 32.07 -18.34
C VAL A 44 -33.00 31.88 -17.64
N TYR A 45 -32.39 32.96 -17.13
CA TYR A 45 -31.13 32.88 -16.38
C TYR A 45 -31.25 32.00 -15.12
N ILE A 46 -32.34 32.13 -14.37
CA ILE A 46 -32.60 31.32 -13.18
C ILE A 46 -32.74 29.84 -13.56
N LEU A 47 -33.51 29.52 -14.60
CA LEU A 47 -33.74 28.15 -15.06
C LEU A 47 -32.42 27.48 -15.50
N PHE A 48 -31.61 28.18 -16.31
CA PHE A 48 -30.27 27.72 -16.69
C PHE A 48 -29.33 27.60 -15.50
N SER A 49 -29.35 28.56 -14.57
CA SER A 49 -28.52 28.54 -13.37
C SER A 49 -28.86 27.34 -12.48
N THR A 50 -30.14 27.08 -12.22
CA THR A 50 -30.59 25.92 -11.45
C THR A 50 -30.21 24.63 -12.17
N LEU A 51 -30.42 24.53 -13.48
CA LEU A 51 -30.05 23.34 -14.25
C LEU A 51 -28.54 23.08 -14.19
N PHE A 52 -27.72 24.12 -14.32
CA PHE A 52 -26.27 24.03 -14.24
C PHE A 52 -25.81 23.55 -12.87
N VAL A 53 -26.35 24.15 -11.79
CA VAL A 53 -26.06 23.73 -10.42
C VAL A 53 -26.48 22.29 -10.18
N VAL A 54 -27.69 21.90 -10.61
CA VAL A 54 -28.19 20.52 -10.49
C VAL A 54 -27.30 19.54 -11.24
N THR A 55 -26.87 19.86 -12.45
CA THR A 55 -25.98 19.01 -13.25
C THR A 55 -24.64 18.79 -12.55
N ILE A 56 -24.04 19.86 -12.00
CA ILE A 56 -22.80 19.76 -11.23
C ILE A 56 -23.02 18.92 -9.98
N LEU A 57 -24.11 19.13 -9.25
CA LEU A 57 -24.43 18.40 -8.02
C LEU A 57 -24.60 16.90 -8.29
N ILE A 58 -25.30 16.56 -9.38
CA ILE A 58 -25.45 15.18 -9.85
C ILE A 58 -24.09 14.60 -10.25
N THR A 59 -23.28 15.33 -11.02
CA THR A 59 -21.96 14.87 -11.47
C THR A 59 -21.02 14.64 -10.29
N VAL A 60 -20.97 15.56 -9.33
CA VAL A 60 -20.17 15.43 -8.10
C VAL A 60 -20.70 14.29 -7.23
N SER A 61 -22.01 14.14 -7.10
CA SER A 61 -22.61 13.01 -6.39
C SER A 61 -22.21 11.69 -7.04
N ILE A 62 -22.32 11.58 -8.36
CA ILE A 62 -21.88 10.41 -9.13
C ILE A 62 -20.38 10.16 -8.93
N LEU A 63 -19.53 11.18 -8.86
CA LEU A 63 -18.09 11.03 -8.63
C LEU A 63 -17.74 10.59 -7.19
N LEU A 64 -18.59 10.94 -6.22
CA LEU A 64 -18.45 10.46 -4.84
C LEU A 64 -19.00 9.03 -4.67
N PHE A 65 -20.13 8.72 -5.31
CA PHE A 65 -20.75 7.39 -5.30
C PHE A 65 -19.98 6.38 -6.15
N THR A 66 -19.46 6.80 -7.30
CA THR A 66 -18.58 6.01 -8.16
C THR A 66 -17.17 6.22 -7.61
N PRO A 67 -16.55 5.24 -6.95
CA PRO A 67 -15.35 5.41 -6.14
C PRO A 67 -14.09 5.75 -6.96
N MET A 68 -14.06 6.85 -7.72
CA MET A 68 -12.86 7.32 -8.44
C MET A 68 -11.74 7.72 -7.47
N LYS A 69 -12.09 8.07 -6.22
CA LYS A 69 -11.09 8.29 -5.15
C LYS A 69 -10.32 7.01 -4.78
N TYR A 70 -10.88 5.83 -5.04
CA TYR A 70 -10.17 4.55 -4.90
C TYR A 70 -9.32 4.22 -6.14
N TYR A 71 -9.56 4.89 -7.27
CA TYR A 71 -8.78 4.73 -8.49
C TYR A 71 -7.46 5.50 -8.48
N ILE A 72 -7.28 6.42 -7.52
CA ILE A 72 -5.97 6.97 -7.18
C ILE A 72 -5.45 6.19 -5.96
N PRO A 73 -4.72 5.07 -6.17
CA PRO A 73 -4.04 4.40 -5.08
C PRO A 73 -3.03 5.38 -4.46
N GLY A 74 -3.39 5.99 -3.32
CA GLY A 74 -2.51 6.92 -2.61
C GLY A 74 -3.16 8.12 -1.87
N TYR A 75 -4.47 8.39 -2.01
CA TYR A 75 -5.10 9.58 -1.37
C TYR A 75 -6.26 9.30 -0.40
N ALA A 76 -6.64 8.04 -0.21
CA ALA A 76 -7.46 7.64 0.92
C ALA A 76 -6.59 6.82 1.87
N ASP A 77 -6.22 7.45 2.98
CA ASP A 77 -5.68 6.82 4.17
C ASP A 77 -4.20 6.41 4.17
N ASN A 78 -3.31 7.32 3.75
CA ASN A 78 -1.89 7.17 4.01
C ASN A 78 -1.58 6.98 5.51
N LYS A 79 -2.39 7.54 6.42
CA LYS A 79 -2.22 7.36 7.86
C LYS A 79 -2.65 5.96 8.30
N ALA A 80 -3.87 5.49 8.02
CA ALA A 80 -4.25 4.15 8.44
C ALA A 80 -3.49 3.07 7.69
N ARG A 81 -3.16 3.23 6.39
CA ARG A 81 -2.30 2.26 5.69
C ARG A 81 -0.91 2.21 6.30
N ARG A 82 -0.30 3.35 6.69
CA ARG A 82 1.00 3.35 7.39
C ARG A 82 0.90 2.70 8.77
N GLN A 83 -0.15 2.99 9.54
CA GLN A 83 -0.39 2.38 10.84
C GLN A 83 -0.62 0.86 10.71
N MET A 84 -1.41 0.43 9.72
CA MET A 84 -1.63 -0.99 9.41
C MET A 84 -0.34 -1.68 8.97
N ILE A 85 0.49 -1.04 8.14
CA ILE A 85 1.79 -1.60 7.72
C ILE A 85 2.73 -1.74 8.93
N GLN A 86 2.81 -0.73 9.80
CA GLN A 86 3.64 -0.77 11.01
C GLN A 86 3.15 -1.82 12.00
N LEU A 87 1.83 -1.88 12.24
CA LEU A 87 1.22 -2.86 13.12
C LEU A 87 1.41 -4.29 12.58
N LYS A 88 1.17 -4.50 11.28
CA LYS A 88 1.42 -5.78 10.61
C LYS A 88 2.87 -6.21 10.74
N LYS A 89 3.83 -5.32 10.53
CA LYS A 89 5.26 -5.62 10.69
C LYS A 89 5.60 -6.08 12.11
N ASN A 90 5.06 -5.38 13.12
CA ASN A 90 5.31 -5.73 14.52
C ASN A 90 4.66 -7.08 14.90
N VAL A 91 3.45 -7.34 14.41
CA VAL A 91 2.73 -8.61 14.63
C VAL A 91 3.44 -9.75 13.92
N ASP A 92 3.88 -9.58 12.67
CA ASP A 92 4.62 -10.60 11.92
C ASP A 92 5.91 -10.99 12.68
N SER A 93 6.68 -10.00 13.15
CA SER A 93 7.90 -10.25 13.93
C SER A 93 7.64 -10.96 15.26
N LEU A 94 6.55 -10.61 15.94
CA LEU A 94 6.17 -11.26 17.20
C LEU A 94 5.65 -12.68 16.97
N SER A 95 4.87 -12.90 15.90
CA SER A 95 4.35 -14.21 15.50
C SER A 95 5.49 -15.18 15.18
N ASP A 96 6.51 -14.73 14.46
CA ASP A 96 7.69 -15.55 14.13
C ASP A 96 8.45 -15.96 15.40
N LEU A 97 8.65 -15.03 16.34
CA LEU A 97 9.32 -15.30 17.61
C LEU A 97 8.53 -16.29 18.46
N VAL A 98 7.21 -16.10 18.58
CA VAL A 98 6.33 -17.00 19.33
C VAL A 98 6.31 -18.40 18.70
N SER A 99 6.28 -18.49 17.37
CA SER A 99 6.31 -19.77 16.64
C SER A 99 7.62 -20.53 16.89
N ALA A 100 8.75 -19.82 16.88
CA ALA A 100 10.06 -20.40 17.20
C ALA A 100 10.13 -20.88 18.66
N GLN A 101 9.62 -20.09 19.61
CA GLN A 101 9.57 -20.47 21.02
C GLN A 101 8.66 -21.70 21.27
N GLN A 102 7.49 -21.76 20.62
CA GLN A 102 6.61 -22.92 20.70
C GLN A 102 7.29 -24.17 20.15
N LYS A 103 7.98 -24.07 19.01
CA LYS A 103 8.74 -25.18 18.44
C LYS A 103 9.82 -25.68 19.39
N GLN A 104 10.62 -24.77 19.96
CA GLN A 104 11.64 -25.13 20.94
C GLN A 104 11.05 -25.79 22.19
N ALA A 105 9.96 -25.24 22.73
CA ALA A 105 9.28 -25.81 23.89
C ALA A 105 8.71 -27.21 23.59
N MET A 106 8.17 -27.42 22.39
CA MET A 106 7.69 -28.73 21.94
C MET A 106 8.83 -29.72 21.75
N ASP A 107 9.93 -29.30 21.13
CA ASP A 107 11.10 -30.14 20.92
C ASP A 107 11.73 -30.57 22.26
N ILE A 108 11.86 -29.64 23.22
CA ILE A 108 12.32 -29.94 24.59
C ILE A 108 11.39 -30.97 25.26
N ARG A 109 10.06 -30.77 25.17
CA ARG A 109 9.08 -31.73 25.72
C ARG A 109 9.21 -33.11 25.07
N LYS A 110 9.39 -33.18 23.75
CA LYS A 110 9.59 -34.45 23.03
C LYS A 110 10.88 -35.15 23.42
N VAL A 111 11.98 -34.40 23.63
CA VAL A 111 13.25 -34.96 24.11
C VAL A 111 13.11 -35.54 25.50
N ILE A 112 12.45 -34.83 26.42
CA ILE A 112 12.22 -35.30 27.80
C ILE A 112 11.33 -36.55 27.82
N ASN A 113 10.32 -36.60 26.95
CA ASN A 113 9.40 -37.74 26.84
C ASN A 113 9.98 -38.92 26.03
N GLY A 114 11.18 -38.78 25.45
CA GLY A 114 11.84 -39.84 24.67
C GLY A 114 11.30 -40.04 23.24
N GLU A 115 10.42 -39.15 22.75
CA GLU A 115 9.74 -39.25 21.43
C GLU A 115 10.38 -38.33 20.37
N PHE A 116 11.64 -37.93 20.54
CA PHE A 116 12.29 -36.98 19.64
C PHE A 116 12.78 -37.65 18.33
N ASP A 117 12.02 -37.47 17.25
CA ASP A 117 12.32 -37.92 15.88
C ASP A 117 12.87 -36.78 14.98
N GLY A 118 13.67 -35.87 15.56
CA GLY A 118 14.28 -34.75 14.84
C GLY A 118 15.65 -35.10 14.25
N LYS A 119 15.95 -34.65 13.02
CA LYS A 119 17.30 -34.72 12.44
C LYS A 119 18.29 -34.02 13.37
N ARG A 120 19.22 -34.80 13.92
CA ARG A 120 20.37 -34.29 14.69
C ARG A 120 21.32 -33.57 13.75
N ASP A 121 21.82 -32.40 14.14
CA ASP A 121 22.72 -31.55 13.31
C ASP A 121 24.00 -32.28 12.87
N THR A 122 24.38 -33.37 13.53
CA THR A 122 25.45 -34.27 13.10
C THR A 122 25.18 -35.01 11.79
N ALA A 123 23.93 -35.09 11.32
CA ALA A 123 23.56 -35.69 10.04
C ALA A 123 23.62 -34.70 8.85
N MET A 124 23.84 -33.41 9.10
CA MET A 124 23.96 -32.39 8.03
C MET A 124 25.39 -32.30 7.45
N LEU A 125 26.39 -32.82 8.15
CA LEU A 125 27.75 -32.91 7.64
C LEU A 125 27.92 -34.21 6.85
N SER A 126 27.29 -34.29 5.67
CA SER A 126 27.55 -35.37 4.72
C SER A 126 29.01 -35.26 4.22
N PRO A 127 29.79 -36.34 4.23
CA PRO A 127 31.14 -36.37 3.65
C PRO A 127 31.17 -35.87 2.18
N GLU A 128 30.08 -36.04 1.44
CA GLU A 128 29.96 -35.61 0.04
C GLU A 128 29.93 -34.08 -0.12
N ALA A 129 29.28 -33.36 0.80
CA ALA A 129 29.20 -31.90 0.75
C ALA A 129 30.57 -31.24 1.00
N ILE A 130 31.39 -31.87 1.85
CA ILE A 130 32.77 -31.46 2.13
C ILE A 130 33.67 -31.70 0.90
N GLN A 131 33.48 -32.82 0.18
CA GLN A 131 34.25 -33.12 -1.04
C GLN A 131 33.93 -32.17 -2.20
N ASN A 132 32.67 -31.79 -2.39
CA ASN A 132 32.28 -30.88 -3.46
C ASN A 132 32.76 -29.44 -3.21
N ALA A 133 32.78 -28.97 -1.96
CA ALA A 133 33.35 -27.68 -1.59
C ALA A 133 34.88 -27.61 -1.76
N ALA A 134 35.57 -28.75 -1.65
CA ALA A 134 37.00 -28.88 -1.88
C ALA A 134 37.40 -28.86 -3.38
N MET A 135 36.45 -29.00 -4.32
CA MET A 135 36.74 -28.95 -5.77
C MET A 135 36.87 -27.52 -6.32
N GLY A 136 36.40 -26.50 -5.61
CA GLY A 136 36.43 -25.09 -6.04
C GLY A 136 37.24 -24.15 -5.15
N SER A 137 37.92 -24.67 -4.11
CA SER A 137 38.72 -23.85 -3.20
C SER A 137 40.21 -23.96 -3.52
N ILE A 138 40.93 -22.84 -3.39
CA ILE A 138 42.39 -22.71 -3.57
C ILE A 138 43.17 -23.50 -2.48
N LEU A 139 42.46 -24.12 -1.54
CA LEU A 139 43.04 -24.88 -0.44
C LEU A 139 43.39 -26.31 -0.89
N PRO A 140 44.60 -26.79 -0.59
CA PRO A 140 45.01 -28.16 -0.94
C PRO A 140 44.10 -29.18 -0.25
N ARG A 141 43.85 -30.31 -0.92
CA ARG A 141 42.98 -31.36 -0.38
C ARG A 141 43.54 -31.86 0.97
N PRO A 142 42.68 -32.27 1.92
CA PRO A 142 43.13 -32.79 3.23
C PRO A 142 44.16 -33.93 3.12
N GLU A 143 44.01 -34.76 2.08
CA GLU A 143 44.94 -35.83 1.70
C GLU A 143 46.35 -35.30 1.37
N ASP A 144 46.45 -34.18 0.67
CA ASP A 144 47.70 -33.56 0.24
C ASP A 144 48.39 -32.80 1.39
N ILE A 145 47.60 -32.21 2.28
CA ILE A 145 48.10 -31.62 3.54
C ILE A 145 48.73 -32.71 4.41
N LYS A 146 48.05 -33.86 4.53
CA LYS A 146 48.57 -35.00 5.29
C LYS A 146 49.87 -35.50 4.68
N LYS A 147 49.93 -35.72 3.35
CA LYS A 147 51.14 -36.16 2.64
C LYS A 147 52.30 -35.16 2.75
N GLY A 148 52.03 -33.86 2.63
CA GLY A 148 53.05 -32.82 2.82
C GLY A 148 53.57 -32.74 4.26
N ALA A 149 52.71 -32.98 5.26
CA ALA A 149 53.11 -33.00 6.67
C ALA A 149 54.00 -34.20 7.01
N ILE A 150 53.74 -35.39 6.43
CA ILE A 150 54.61 -36.57 6.62
C ILE A 150 55.89 -36.52 5.78
N THR A 151 55.94 -35.81 4.65
CA THR A 151 57.17 -35.67 3.85
C THR A 151 58.10 -34.57 4.36
N ASN A 152 57.55 -33.51 4.97
CA ASN A 152 58.32 -32.32 5.33
C ASN A 152 58.63 -32.18 6.82
N THR A 153 58.44 -33.21 7.65
CA THR A 153 59.08 -33.18 8.98
C THR A 153 60.59 -33.13 8.77
N PRO A 154 61.29 -32.02 9.14
CA PRO A 154 62.74 -32.05 9.21
C PRO A 154 63.05 -33.08 10.29
N LYS A 155 63.76 -34.16 9.94
CA LYS A 155 64.43 -35.01 10.91
C LYS A 155 65.16 -34.07 11.86
N THR A 156 64.63 -33.91 13.06
CA THR A 156 65.29 -33.19 14.13
C THR A 156 66.55 -33.99 14.39
N SER A 157 67.65 -33.50 13.85
CA SER A 157 69.01 -33.97 14.10
C SER A 157 69.28 -33.74 15.58
N GLY A 158 68.89 -34.73 16.38
CA GLY A 158 69.40 -34.90 17.73
C GLY A 158 70.88 -35.23 17.63
N ARG A 159 71.70 -34.19 17.65
CA ARG A 159 73.13 -34.26 17.98
C ARG A 159 73.28 -35.02 19.30
N ARG A 160 73.48 -36.33 19.24
CA ARG A 160 74.13 -37.07 20.33
C ARG A 160 75.62 -36.81 20.23
N HIS A 161 76.09 -35.80 20.96
CA HIS A 161 77.51 -35.69 21.24
C HIS A 161 77.88 -36.72 22.30
N ARG A 162 78.77 -37.59 21.89
CA ARG A 162 79.41 -38.71 22.58
C ARG A 162 80.30 -38.17 23.70
N ARG A 163 80.15 -38.66 24.93
CA ARG A 163 81.25 -38.79 25.90
C ARG A 163 81.08 -40.08 26.68
N HIS A 164 81.94 -41.04 26.34
CA HIS A 164 82.64 -41.83 27.34
C HIS A 164 83.79 -40.98 27.88
#